data_AF-A0AAD7MAH3-F1
#
_entry.id   AF-A0AAD7MAH3-F1
#
_cell.length_a   1.000
_cell.length_b   1.000
_cell.length_c   1.000
_cell.angle_alpha   90.00
_cell.angle_beta   90.00
_cell.angle_gamma   90.00
#
_symmetry.space_group_name_H-M   'P 1'
#
loop_
_entity.id
_entity.type
_entity.pdbx_description
1 polymer ?
#
loop_
_entity_poly.entity_id
_entity_poly.type
_entity_poly.pdbx_seq_one_letter_code
_entity_poly.pdbx_strand_id
1 'polypeptide(L)'
;MHILIPVVSLAWHLIWNLRVNRVITNPEMNLNKDNVHNRWLKMVNAALTKDRILTDETRFRPLSFKKQLVLDTWSGLLMDEDSLPDDWIHEKGVLVGIRPKKNTIGIG
;
A
#
# COMPACT_ATOMS: atom_id res chain seq x y z
N MET A 1 12.90 -17.23 5.67
CA MET A 1 12.29 -16.69 4.44
C MET A 1 11.11 -15.81 4.86
N HIS A 2 11.40 -14.57 5.29
CA HIS A 2 10.38 -13.66 5.82
C HIS A 2 9.74 -12.93 4.64
N ILE A 3 8.47 -13.24 4.37
CA ILE A 3 7.73 -12.70 3.24
C ILE A 3 7.31 -11.27 3.58
N LEU A 4 8.20 -10.32 3.32
CA LEU A 4 7.75 -8.98 2.95
C LEU A 4 7.08 -9.12 1.59
N ILE A 5 5.91 -8.53 1.39
CA ILE A 5 5.31 -8.50 0.05
C ILE A 5 6.05 -7.38 -0.69
N PRO A 6 6.95 -7.69 -1.63
CA PRO A 6 7.62 -6.63 -2.35
C PRO A 6 6.59 -5.88 -3.20
N VAL A 7 6.78 -4.58 -3.37
CA VAL A 7 5.86 -3.69 -4.11
C VAL A 7 5.57 -4.23 -5.52
N VAL A 8 6.54 -4.91 -6.13
CA VAL A 8 6.37 -5.59 -7.43
C VAL A 8 5.29 -6.68 -7.41
N SER A 9 5.19 -7.46 -6.33
CA SER A 9 4.15 -8.48 -6.17
C SER A 9 2.77 -7.86 -6.00
N LEU A 10 2.68 -6.73 -5.28
CA LEU A 10 1.43 -5.96 -5.19
C LEU A 10 1.00 -5.44 -6.56
N ALA A 11 1.96 -4.93 -7.36
CA ALA A 11 1.70 -4.39 -8.68
C ALA A 11 1.21 -5.49 -9.64
N TRP A 12 1.87 -6.65 -9.62
CA TRP A 12 1.44 -7.83 -10.36
C TRP A 12 0.02 -8.26 -9.97
N HIS A 13 -0.25 -8.38 -8.68
CA HIS A 13 -1.58 -8.77 -8.18
C HIS A 13 -2.66 -7.77 -8.59
N LEU A 14 -2.37 -6.47 -8.58
CA LEU A 14 -3.29 -5.44 -9.08
C LEU A 14 -3.55 -5.62 -10.58
N ILE A 15 -2.51 -5.78 -11.40
CA ILE A 15 -2.66 -5.97 -12.85
C ILE A 15 -3.49 -7.22 -13.15
N TRP A 16 -3.18 -8.34 -12.48
CA TRP A 16 -3.94 -9.57 -12.58
C TRP A 16 -5.41 -9.35 -12.19
N ASN A 17 -5.67 -8.70 -11.06
CA ASN A 17 -7.02 -8.42 -10.60
C ASN A 17 -7.79 -7.55 -11.61
N LEU A 18 -7.17 -6.51 -12.18
CA LEU A 18 -7.78 -5.67 -13.21
C LEU A 18 -8.09 -6.45 -14.48
N ARG A 19 -7.19 -7.34 -14.92
CA ARG A 19 -7.41 -8.23 -16.08
C ARG A 19 -8.61 -9.14 -15.85
N VAL A 20 -8.66 -9.80 -14.69
CA VAL A 20 -9.74 -10.71 -14.34
C VAL A 20 -11.09 -9.98 -14.24
N ASN A 21 -11.14 -8.81 -13.60
CA ASN A 21 -12.38 -8.03 -13.50
C ASN A 21 -12.89 -7.58 -14.88
N ARG A 22 -11.98 -7.22 -15.79
CA ARG A 22 -12.32 -6.88 -17.18
C ARG A 22 -12.89 -8.08 -17.95
N VAL A 23 -12.36 -9.28 -17.73
CA VAL A 23 -12.76 -10.48 -18.47
C VAL A 23 -14.03 -11.12 -17.90
N ILE A 24 -14.22 -11.12 -16.58
CA ILE A 24 -15.27 -11.90 -15.91
C ILE A 24 -16.47 -11.05 -15.47
N THR A 25 -16.25 -9.81 -15.00
CA THR A 25 -17.27 -9.06 -14.26
C THR A 25 -17.93 -7.96 -15.08
N ASN A 26 -17.15 -7.20 -15.87
CA ASN A 26 -17.71 -6.17 -16.76
C ASN A 26 -16.70 -5.81 -17.88
N PRO A 27 -16.96 -6.17 -19.14
CA PRO A 27 -16.13 -5.75 -20.28
C PRO A 27 -16.08 -4.23 -20.46
N GLU A 28 -17.17 -3.54 -20.08
CA GLU A 28 -17.37 -2.09 -20.13
C GLU A 28 -16.85 -1.37 -18.87
N MET A 29 -16.08 -2.05 -18.01
CA MET A 29 -15.54 -1.41 -16.81
C MET A 29 -14.59 -0.29 -17.23
N ASN A 30 -15.05 0.96 -17.10
CA ASN A 30 -14.24 2.15 -17.31
C ASN A 30 -13.10 2.15 -16.30
N LEU A 31 -11.94 1.69 -16.74
CA LEU A 31 -10.67 1.77 -16.05
C LEU A 31 -10.21 3.24 -16.03
N ASN A 32 -10.93 4.07 -15.27
CA ASN A 32 -10.50 5.43 -15.00
C ASN A 32 -9.15 5.34 -14.28
N LYS A 33 -8.14 6.07 -14.78
CA LYS A 33 -6.80 6.14 -14.21
C LYS A 33 -6.85 6.47 -12.72
N ASP A 34 -7.79 7.33 -12.30
CA ASP A 34 -7.95 7.71 -10.90
C ASP A 34 -8.48 6.56 -10.04
N ASN A 35 -9.38 5.73 -10.55
CA ASN A 35 -9.89 4.55 -9.84
C ASN A 35 -8.79 3.50 -9.68
N VAL A 36 -7.99 3.27 -10.73
CA VAL A 36 -6.84 2.35 -10.68
C VAL A 36 -5.81 2.84 -9.67
N HIS A 37 -5.51 4.14 -9.70
CA HIS A 37 -4.59 4.81 -8.77
C HIS A 37 -5.06 4.71 -7.32
N ASN A 38 -6.33 4.99 -7.04
CA ASN A 38 -6.90 4.88 -5.71
C ASN A 38 -6.92 3.42 -5.21
N ARG A 39 -7.10 2.46 -6.11
CA ARG A 39 -7.06 1.02 -5.78
C ARG A 39 -5.64 0.54 -5.48
N TRP A 40 -4.66 0.98 -6.28
CA TRP A 40 -3.24 0.78 -6.02
C TRP A 40 -2.88 1.28 -4.63
N LEU A 41 -3.28 2.50 -4.32
CA LEU A 41 -3.02 3.10 -3.04
C LEU A 41 -3.58 2.35 -1.85
N LYS A 42 -4.84 1.93 -1.97
CA LYS A 42 -5.47 1.13 -0.92
C LYS A 42 -4.72 -0.17 -0.67
N MET A 43 -4.22 -0.83 -1.72
CA MET A 43 -3.45 -2.07 -1.58
C MET A 43 -2.10 -1.83 -0.91
N VAL A 44 -1.37 -0.79 -1.32
CA VAL A 44 -0.05 -0.47 -0.77
C VAL A 44 -0.17 -0.04 0.70
N ASN A 45 -1.12 0.83 1.04
CA ASN A 45 -1.38 1.20 2.43
C ASN A 45 -1.79 0.01 3.30
N ALA A 46 -2.58 -0.93 2.77
CA ALA A 46 -2.95 -2.14 3.49
C ALA A 46 -1.75 -3.07 3.73
N ALA A 47 -0.83 -3.17 2.77
CA ALA A 47 0.40 -3.93 2.94
C ALA A 47 1.31 -3.29 4.01
N LEU A 48 1.55 -1.97 3.91
CA LEU A 48 2.30 -1.21 4.92
C LEU A 48 1.72 -1.40 6.33
N THR A 49 0.40 -1.32 6.47
CA THR A 49 -0.28 -1.53 7.75
C THR A 49 -0.07 -2.95 8.29
N LYS A 50 -0.08 -3.97 7.42
CA LYS A 50 0.18 -5.35 7.83
C LYS A 50 1.62 -5.53 8.29
N ASP A 51 2.59 -5.04 7.53
CA ASP A 51 4.01 -5.15 7.87
C ASP A 51 4.30 -4.47 9.22
N ARG A 52 3.66 -3.32 9.45
CA ARG A 52 3.70 -2.58 10.73
C ARG A 52 3.13 -3.38 11.89
N ILE A 53 1.95 -4.00 11.72
CA ILE A 53 1.34 -4.85 12.77
C ILE A 53 2.28 -6.02 13.10
N LEU A 54 2.92 -6.60 12.09
CA LEU A 54 3.82 -7.74 12.26
C LEU A 54 5.17 -7.37 12.90
N THR A 55 5.52 -6.08 13.01
CA THR A 55 6.65 -5.60 13.83
C THR A 55 6.34 -5.48 15.32
N ASP A 56 5.08 -5.64 15.74
CA ASP A 56 4.71 -5.61 17.16
C ASP A 56 5.21 -6.89 17.86
N GLU A 57 6.35 -6.77 18.53
CA GLU A 57 6.95 -7.86 19.30
C GLU A 57 6.07 -8.32 20.47
N THR A 58 5.19 -7.47 21.00
CA THR A 58 4.34 -7.84 22.14
C THR A 58 3.21 -8.79 21.72
N ARG A 59 2.72 -8.63 20.49
CA ARG A 59 1.61 -9.43 19.95
C ARG A 59 2.07 -10.66 19.18
N PHE A 60 3.24 -10.62 18.54
CA PHE A 60 3.64 -11.63 17.56
C PHE A 60 4.93 -12.37 17.89
N ARG A 61 5.50 -12.25 19.10
CA ARG A 61 6.68 -13.05 19.48
C ARG A 61 6.36 -14.55 19.40
N PRO A 62 7.23 -15.39 18.83
CA PRO A 62 8.58 -15.13 18.29
C PRO A 62 8.66 -14.80 16.78
N LEU A 63 7.51 -14.67 16.10
CA LEU A 63 7.39 -14.45 14.65
C LEU A 63 7.39 -12.97 14.24
N SER A 64 7.58 -12.04 15.20
CA SER A 64 7.59 -10.61 14.94
C SER A 64 8.75 -10.21 14.01
N PHE A 65 8.47 -9.33 13.07
CA PHE A 65 9.47 -8.80 12.17
C PHE A 65 10.37 -7.79 12.86
N LYS A 66 11.63 -7.73 12.41
CA LYS A 66 12.54 -6.67 12.80
C LYS A 66 12.02 -5.34 12.26
N LYS A 67 11.80 -4.36 13.13
CA LYS A 67 11.40 -2.99 12.77
C LYS A 67 12.24 -2.42 11.63
N GLN A 68 13.56 -2.55 11.75
CA GLN A 68 14.54 -2.06 10.77
C GLN A 68 14.27 -2.58 9.34
N LEU A 69 13.87 -3.84 9.22
CA LEU A 69 13.59 -4.43 7.92
C LEU A 69 12.37 -3.79 7.24
N VAL A 70 11.35 -3.43 8.03
CA VAL A 70 10.16 -2.72 7.52
C VAL A 70 10.52 -1.27 7.17
N LEU A 71 11.33 -0.59 7.98
CA LEU A 71 11.81 0.75 7.69
C LEU A 71 12.57 0.79 6.35
N ASP A 72 13.54 -0.11 6.15
CA ASP A 72 14.35 -0.17 4.93
C ASP A 72 13.51 -0.50 3.68
N THR A 73 12.49 -1.36 3.82
CA THR A 73 11.65 -1.79 2.69
C THR A 73 10.74 -0.66 2.18
N TRP A 74 10.28 0.18 3.10
CA TRP A 74 9.29 1.22 2.82
C TRP A 74 9.92 2.62 2.67
N SER A 75 11.18 2.79 3.05
CA SER A 75 11.93 4.01 2.79
C SER A 75 12.02 4.31 1.29
N GLY A 76 11.89 5.58 0.92
CA GLY A 76 11.81 6.07 -0.47
C GLY A 76 10.43 5.94 -1.12
N LEU A 77 9.44 5.32 -0.44
CA LEU A 77 8.07 5.16 -0.95
C LEU A 77 7.04 6.00 -0.18
N LEU A 78 7.43 6.55 0.97
CA LEU A 78 6.54 7.29 1.87
C LEU A 78 6.26 8.69 1.37
N MET A 79 5.10 9.22 1.74
CA MET A 79 4.79 10.63 1.51
C MET A 79 5.46 11.47 2.57
N ASP A 80 6.16 12.52 2.14
CA ASP A 80 6.74 13.51 3.05
C ASP A 80 7.75 12.85 4.02
N GLU A 81 8.59 11.95 3.49
CA GLU A 81 9.54 11.17 4.29
C GLU A 81 10.51 12.04 5.08
N ASP A 82 10.88 13.21 4.54
CA ASP A 82 11.73 14.20 5.22
C ASP A 82 11.08 14.79 6.49
N SER A 83 9.75 14.70 6.65
CA SER A 83 9.03 15.15 7.84
C SER A 83 8.76 14.01 8.84
N LEU A 84 9.06 12.77 8.46
CA LEU A 84 8.87 11.60 9.32
C LEU A 84 10.07 11.39 10.24
N PRO A 85 9.84 10.93 11.48
CA PRO A 85 10.92 10.49 12.36
C PRO A 85 11.56 9.19 11.83
N ASP A 86 12.82 8.95 12.19
CA ASP A 86 13.58 7.73 11.81
C ASP A 86 12.84 6.42 12.15
N ASP A 87 12.06 6.39 13.24
CA ASP A 87 11.15 5.28 13.59
C ASP A 87 9.68 5.69 13.39
N TRP A 88 9.25 5.80 12.14
CA TRP A 88 7.87 6.16 11.78
C TRP A 88 6.86 5.01 11.94
N ILE A 89 7.27 3.82 12.42
CA ILE A 89 6.38 2.64 12.56
C ILE A 89 5.15 2.96 13.42
N HIS A 90 5.26 3.85 14.39
CA HIS A 90 4.17 4.14 15.34
C HIS A 90 3.36 5.38 14.92
N GLU A 91 3.78 6.03 13.84
CA GLU A 91 3.18 7.29 13.41
C GLU A 91 1.85 7.04 12.69
N LYS A 92 0.86 7.88 13.01
CA LYS A 92 -0.48 7.79 12.42
C LYS A 92 -0.52 8.63 11.15
N GLY A 93 -0.84 8.01 10.02
CA GLY A 93 -1.02 8.73 8.76
C GLY A 93 0.18 8.68 7.81
N VAL A 94 1.16 7.81 8.07
CA VAL A 94 2.21 7.46 7.10
C VAL A 94 1.53 6.79 5.91
N LEU A 95 1.21 7.61 4.92
CA LEU A 95 0.70 7.19 3.63
C LEU A 95 1.91 7.06 2.70
N VAL A 96 1.95 6.01 1.89
CA VAL A 96 2.85 6.00 0.73
C VAL A 96 2.57 7.23 -0.15
N GLY A 97 3.62 7.81 -0.75
CA GLY A 97 3.78 9.11 -1.45
C GLY A 97 2.76 9.53 -2.52
N ILE A 98 1.68 8.79 -2.65
CA ILE A 98 0.78 8.82 -3.78
C ILE A 98 -0.58 9.29 -3.22
N ARG A 99 -0.99 10.55 -3.42
CA ARG A 99 -2.31 10.98 -2.92
C ARG A 99 -3.42 10.40 -3.78
N PRO A 100 -4.53 9.91 -3.19
CA PRO A 100 -5.68 9.49 -3.99
C PRO A 100 -6.24 10.70 -4.72
N LYS A 101 -6.39 10.59 -6.04
CA LYS A 101 -7.00 11.66 -6.85
C LYS A 101 -8.49 11.69 -6.55
N LYS A 102 -9.01 12.85 -6.13
CA LYS A 102 -10.44 13.09 -6.01
C LYS A 102 -11.03 13.22 -7.41
N ASN A 103 -11.97 12.34 -7.73
CA ASN A 103 -12.79 12.50 -8.94
C ASN A 103 -13.81 13.61 -8.66
N THR A 104 -13.45 14.87 -8.92
CA THR A 104 -14.39 16.00 -8.87
C THR A 104 -15.29 15.93 -10.09
N ILE A 105 -16.33 15.09 -10.00
CA ILE A 105 -17.48 15.21 -10.89
C ILE A 105 -18.20 16.47 -10.43
N GLY A 106 -18.02 17.56 -11.16
CA GLY A 106 -18.69 18.83 -10.90
C GLY A 106 -20.19 18.62 -10.95
N ILE A 107 -20.82 18.71 -9.79
CA ILE A 107 -22.27 18.96 -9.68
C ILE A 107 -22.45 20.47 -9.86
N GLY A 108 -22.81 20.86 -11.08
CA GLY A 108 -23.36 22.16 -11.45
C GLY A 108 -24.75 21.94 -12.02
#